data_AF-G0RU27-F1
#
_entry.id   AF-G0RU27-F1
#
_cell.length_a   1.000
_cell.length_b   1.000
_cell.length_c   1.000
_cell.angle_alpha   90.00
_cell.angle_beta   90.00
_cell.angle_gamma   90.00
#
_symmetry.space_group_name_H-M   'P 1'
#
loop_
_entity.id
_entity.type
_entity.pdbx_description
1 polymer ?
#
loop_
_entity_poly.entity_id
_entity_poly.type
_entity_poly.pdbx_seq_one_letter_code
_entity_poly.pdbx_strand_id
1 'polypeptide(L)'
;MGIPDSTNSDVFHDWAQLPISREQFARESREQMHKLFPNCEPLPGAEKLLSNLSRARSASLGKPIELALASSTRTHSYQLKTSRPETKRLLDFFQPHKRILGDNPRVPKGRVKPAPDIYLLALETLNSAIGPDESPILPSECLVFEDSIIGVEAGRRAGMRVIWVPHPDLAAEYQDRVKLVLAGRTGLIEIGDEWQLGEIDDGWAECIPSLEHFDYGKYGIEVPL
;
A
#
# COMPACT_ATOMS: atom_id res chain seq x y z
N MET A 1 12.39 -2.21 -0.19
CA MET A 1 11.10 -2.87 -0.52
C MET A 1 10.18 -1.85 -1.17
N GLY A 2 9.32 -2.24 -2.12
CA GLY A 2 8.31 -1.37 -2.72
C GLY A 2 8.73 -0.55 -3.94
N ILE A 3 10.03 -0.26 -4.15
CA ILE A 3 10.51 0.52 -5.30
C ILE A 3 10.36 -0.28 -6.61
N PRO A 4 9.57 0.22 -7.59
CA PRO A 4 9.41 -0.41 -8.89
C PRO A 4 10.77 -0.63 -9.57
N ASP A 5 10.96 -1.82 -10.13
CA ASP A 5 12.18 -2.24 -10.83
C ASP A 5 13.48 -2.11 -10.03
N SER A 6 13.42 -1.90 -8.71
CA SER A 6 14.62 -1.66 -7.89
C SER A 6 15.65 -2.75 -7.96
N THR A 7 15.24 -4.02 -8.01
CA THR A 7 16.18 -5.15 -8.10
C THR A 7 16.81 -5.28 -9.48
N ASN A 8 16.39 -4.51 -10.49
CA ASN A 8 16.97 -4.53 -11.82
C ASN A 8 17.37 -3.12 -12.33
N SER A 9 17.44 -2.15 -11.42
CA SER A 9 17.82 -0.76 -11.74
C SER A 9 19.33 -0.60 -11.85
N ASP A 10 19.77 0.53 -12.41
CA ASP A 10 21.19 0.90 -12.44
C ASP A 10 21.78 0.97 -11.04
N VAL A 11 21.06 1.63 -10.13
CA VAL A 11 21.45 1.76 -8.72
C VAL A 11 21.77 0.41 -8.07
N PHE A 12 20.92 -0.60 -8.28
CA PHE A 12 21.14 -1.91 -7.69
C PHE A 12 22.34 -2.64 -8.31
N HIS A 13 22.45 -2.66 -9.64
CA HIS A 13 23.54 -3.38 -10.32
C HIS A 13 24.90 -2.71 -10.11
N ASP A 14 24.94 -1.38 -10.04
CA ASP A 14 26.15 -0.61 -9.75
C ASP A 14 26.61 -0.84 -8.31
N TRP A 15 25.69 -1.00 -7.35
CA TRP A 15 26.04 -1.35 -5.97
C TRP A 15 26.42 -2.83 -5.81
N ALA A 16 25.63 -3.75 -6.36
CA ALA A 16 25.75 -5.18 -6.12
C ALA A 16 26.95 -5.83 -6.84
N GLN A 17 27.40 -5.23 -7.95
CA GLN A 17 28.56 -5.70 -8.74
C GLN A 17 28.50 -7.22 -9.02
N LEU A 18 27.32 -7.69 -9.45
CA LEU A 18 27.08 -9.12 -9.64
C LEU A 18 27.93 -9.69 -10.78
N PRO A 19 28.45 -10.92 -10.65
CA PRO A 19 29.27 -11.57 -11.69
C PRO A 19 28.41 -12.15 -12.84
N ILE A 20 27.17 -11.71 -13.00
CA ILE A 20 26.20 -12.17 -14.00
C ILE A 20 25.59 -10.99 -14.74
N SER A 21 25.12 -11.20 -15.97
CA SER A 21 24.48 -10.13 -16.73
C SER A 21 23.14 -9.72 -16.11
N ARG A 22 22.70 -8.49 -16.41
CA ARG A 22 21.37 -8.01 -15.98
C ARG A 22 20.24 -8.87 -16.53
N GLU A 23 20.37 -9.34 -17.76
CA GLU A 23 19.41 -10.24 -18.39
C GLU A 23 19.34 -11.58 -17.63
N GLN A 24 20.50 -12.14 -17.29
CA GLN A 24 20.57 -13.37 -16.50
C GLN A 24 19.94 -13.18 -15.12
N PHE A 25 20.30 -12.10 -14.42
CA PHE A 25 19.72 -11.78 -13.11
C PHE A 25 18.20 -11.63 -13.19
N ALA A 26 17.68 -10.86 -14.15
CA ALA A 26 16.24 -10.65 -14.32
C ALA A 26 15.50 -11.98 -14.60
N ARG A 27 16.09 -12.85 -15.43
CA ARG A 27 15.54 -14.18 -15.71
C ARG A 27 15.50 -15.05 -14.46
N GLU A 28 16.63 -15.18 -13.75
CA GLU A 28 16.73 -16.02 -12.55
C GLU A 28 15.86 -15.49 -11.41
N SER A 29 15.81 -14.17 -11.21
CA SER A 29 14.93 -13.52 -10.23
C SER A 29 13.46 -13.82 -10.51
N ARG A 30 13.03 -13.73 -11.79
CA ARG A 30 11.67 -14.11 -12.20
C ARG A 30 11.37 -15.59 -11.95
N GLU A 31 12.33 -16.48 -12.23
CA GLU A 31 12.19 -17.91 -11.94
C GLU A 31 12.03 -18.18 -10.43
N GLN A 32 12.80 -17.49 -9.57
CA GLN A 32 12.67 -17.60 -8.12
C GLN A 32 11.33 -17.04 -7.63
N MET A 33 10.90 -15.88 -8.12
CA MET A 33 9.58 -15.31 -7.80
C MET A 33 8.44 -16.27 -8.17
N HIS A 34 8.51 -16.90 -9.35
CA HIS A 34 7.50 -17.87 -9.78
C HIS A 34 7.45 -19.11 -8.86
N LYS A 35 8.58 -19.53 -8.30
CA LYS A 35 8.64 -20.64 -7.34
C LYS A 35 8.16 -20.25 -5.94
N LEU A 36 8.45 -19.03 -5.49
CA LEU A 36 8.25 -18.60 -4.11
C LEU A 36 6.91 -17.89 -3.87
N PHE A 37 6.39 -17.13 -4.84
CA PHE A 37 5.11 -16.42 -4.68
C PHE A 37 3.91 -17.33 -4.37
N PRO A 38 3.82 -18.55 -4.92
CA PRO A 38 2.78 -19.50 -4.49
C PRO A 38 2.84 -19.89 -3.02
N ASN A 39 3.92 -19.60 -2.30
CA ASN A 39 4.06 -19.88 -0.88
C ASN A 39 3.76 -18.68 0.03
N CYS A 40 3.37 -17.52 -0.52
CA CYS A 40 3.04 -16.34 0.27
C CYS A 40 1.94 -16.62 1.29
N GLU A 41 2.06 -16.02 2.48
CA GLU A 41 1.10 -16.14 3.56
C GLU A 41 0.65 -14.74 4.01
N PRO A 42 -0.60 -14.59 4.51
CA PRO A 42 -1.03 -13.36 5.16
C PRO A 42 -0.10 -12.96 6.30
N LEU A 43 0.17 -11.66 6.44
CA LEU A 43 0.87 -11.13 7.61
C LEU A 43 0.03 -11.29 8.88
N PRO A 44 0.65 -11.43 10.06
CA PRO A 44 -0.05 -11.43 11.35
C PRO A 44 -1.03 -10.25 11.46
N GLY A 45 -2.26 -10.54 11.89
CA GLY A 45 -3.32 -9.55 12.02
C GLY A 45 -4.08 -9.18 10.73
N ALA A 46 -3.59 -9.52 9.53
CA ALA A 46 -4.22 -9.09 8.27
C ALA A 46 -5.65 -9.62 8.11
N GLU A 47 -5.88 -10.90 8.41
CA GLU A 47 -7.21 -11.52 8.29
C GLU A 47 -8.21 -10.90 9.30
N LYS A 48 -7.78 -10.74 10.56
CA LYS A 48 -8.58 -10.09 11.60
C LYS A 48 -8.88 -8.63 11.23
N LEU A 49 -7.90 -7.92 10.70
CA LEU A 49 -8.04 -6.54 10.26
C LEU A 49 -9.12 -6.42 9.18
N LEU A 50 -8.99 -7.15 8.07
CA LEU A 50 -9.94 -7.06 6.96
C LEU A 50 -11.32 -7.59 7.35
N SER A 51 -11.39 -8.66 8.14
CA SER A 51 -12.66 -9.16 8.67
C SER A 51 -13.38 -8.09 9.50
N ASN A 52 -12.66 -7.43 10.42
CA ASN A 52 -13.23 -6.35 11.23
C ASN A 52 -13.65 -5.16 10.37
N LEU A 53 -12.80 -4.69 9.44
CA LEU A 53 -13.11 -3.56 8.59
C LEU A 53 -14.31 -3.83 7.68
N SER A 54 -14.46 -5.06 7.16
CA SER A 54 -15.58 -5.43 6.28
C SER A 54 -16.96 -5.35 6.94
N ARG A 55 -17.00 -5.38 8.27
CA ARG A 55 -18.22 -5.23 9.08
C ARG A 55 -18.29 -3.89 9.81
N ALA A 56 -17.21 -3.09 9.75
CA ALA A 56 -17.10 -1.87 10.53
C ALA A 56 -17.91 -0.72 9.93
N ARG A 57 -18.14 0.30 10.76
CA ARG A 57 -18.79 1.56 10.39
C ARG A 57 -17.98 2.75 10.86
N SER A 58 -18.12 3.87 10.17
CA SER A 58 -17.66 5.17 10.65
C SER A 58 -18.49 5.59 11.87
N ALA A 59 -17.82 5.92 12.98
CA ALA A 59 -18.46 6.39 14.21
C ALA A 59 -19.24 7.71 14.00
N SER A 60 -18.71 8.60 13.14
CA SER A 60 -19.30 9.92 12.91
C SER A 60 -20.44 9.88 11.89
N LEU A 61 -20.34 9.05 10.86
CA LEU A 61 -21.29 9.02 9.75
C LEU A 61 -22.26 7.83 9.82
N GLY A 62 -21.98 6.81 10.64
CA GLY A 62 -22.73 5.54 10.69
C GLY A 62 -22.64 4.70 9.41
N LYS A 63 -21.87 5.15 8.41
CA LYS A 63 -21.71 4.49 7.11
C LYS A 63 -20.75 3.29 7.20
N PRO A 64 -20.98 2.22 6.41
CA PRO A 64 -20.02 1.12 6.30
C PRO A 64 -18.62 1.62 5.90
N ILE A 65 -17.58 0.92 6.38
CA ILE A 65 -16.22 1.15 5.89
C ILE A 65 -16.05 0.48 4.52
N GLU A 66 -15.63 1.27 3.54
CA GLU A 66 -15.33 0.80 2.19
C GLU A 66 -13.87 0.33 2.07
N LEU A 67 -13.66 -0.74 1.29
CA LEU A 67 -12.35 -1.39 1.13
C LEU A 67 -11.93 -1.46 -0.33
N ALA A 68 -10.71 -0.99 -0.62
CA ALA A 68 -10.04 -1.16 -1.90
C ALA A 68 -8.61 -1.66 -1.71
N LEU A 69 -8.12 -2.42 -2.69
CA LEU A 69 -6.72 -2.83 -2.75
C LEU A 69 -5.99 -1.97 -3.78
N ALA A 70 -4.87 -1.35 -3.39
CA ALA A 70 -4.02 -0.55 -4.27
C ALA A 70 -2.57 -1.07 -4.23
N SER A 71 -2.18 -1.85 -5.24
CA SER A 71 -0.88 -2.52 -5.26
C SER A 71 -0.12 -2.30 -6.56
N SER A 72 1.17 -1.98 -6.48
CA SER A 72 2.07 -1.88 -7.65
C SER A 72 2.39 -3.24 -8.28
N THR A 73 1.92 -4.35 -7.70
CA THR A 73 2.10 -5.68 -8.29
C THR A 73 1.34 -5.79 -9.61
N ARG A 74 1.95 -6.44 -10.61
CA ARG A 74 1.27 -6.76 -11.87
C ARG A 74 0.36 -7.97 -11.72
N THR A 75 -0.60 -8.11 -12.62
CA THR A 75 -1.64 -9.15 -12.60
C THR A 75 -1.07 -10.57 -12.49
N HIS A 76 -0.03 -10.91 -13.25
CA HIS A 76 0.57 -12.24 -13.20
C HIS A 76 1.18 -12.57 -11.82
N SER A 77 1.97 -11.64 -11.26
CA SER A 77 2.55 -11.81 -9.93
C SER A 77 1.50 -11.81 -8.83
N TYR A 78 0.45 -11.01 -8.97
CA TYR A 78 -0.71 -11.02 -8.06
C TYR A 78 -1.33 -12.42 -7.99
N GLN A 79 -1.65 -13.01 -9.15
CA GLN A 79 -2.27 -14.34 -9.21
C GLN A 79 -1.43 -15.42 -8.52
N LEU A 80 -0.11 -15.38 -8.68
CA LEU A 80 0.81 -16.30 -8.00
C LEU A 80 0.79 -16.09 -6.48
N LYS A 81 0.92 -14.84 -6.03
CA LYS A 81 0.89 -14.46 -4.60
C LYS A 81 -0.41 -14.81 -3.89
N THR A 82 -1.51 -14.91 -4.64
CA THR A 82 -2.86 -15.13 -4.12
C THR A 82 -3.40 -16.52 -4.45
N SER A 83 -2.53 -17.47 -4.79
CA SER A 83 -2.91 -18.81 -5.23
C SER A 83 -3.27 -19.74 -4.08
N ARG A 84 -2.80 -19.46 -2.86
CA ARG A 84 -3.12 -20.25 -1.66
C ARG A 84 -4.52 -19.94 -1.12
N PRO A 85 -5.24 -20.93 -0.57
CA PRO A 85 -6.58 -20.71 0.00
C PRO A 85 -6.65 -19.60 1.06
N GLU A 86 -5.62 -19.45 1.89
CA GLU A 86 -5.53 -18.42 2.92
C GLU A 86 -5.40 -17.02 2.31
N THR A 87 -4.47 -16.85 1.37
CA THR A 87 -4.29 -15.58 0.65
C THR A 87 -5.50 -15.20 -0.20
N LYS A 88 -6.17 -16.20 -0.82
CA LYS A 88 -7.38 -15.98 -1.59
C LYS A 88 -8.52 -15.47 -0.69
N ARG A 89 -8.79 -16.15 0.43
CA ARG A 89 -9.77 -15.70 1.43
C ARG A 89 -9.50 -14.29 1.92
N LEU A 90 -8.24 -13.96 2.21
CA LEU A 90 -7.85 -12.62 2.61
C LEU A 90 -8.23 -11.57 1.56
N LEU A 91 -8.01 -11.87 0.27
CA LEU A 91 -8.29 -10.90 -0.78
C LEU A 91 -9.74 -10.87 -1.25
N ASP A 92 -10.56 -11.86 -0.87
CA ASP A 92 -12.00 -11.88 -1.14
C ASP A 92 -12.77 -10.77 -0.39
N PHE A 93 -12.17 -10.16 0.64
CA PHE A 93 -12.69 -8.92 1.24
C PHE A 93 -12.72 -7.73 0.27
N PHE A 94 -11.90 -7.74 -0.78
CA PHE A 94 -11.91 -6.73 -1.83
C PHE A 94 -12.65 -7.25 -3.04
N GLN A 95 -13.73 -6.58 -3.45
CA GLN A 95 -14.44 -6.92 -4.68
C GLN A 95 -13.51 -6.77 -5.89
N PRO A 96 -13.62 -7.62 -6.93
CA PRO A 96 -12.66 -7.61 -8.05
C PRO A 96 -12.46 -6.25 -8.72
N HIS A 97 -13.50 -5.44 -8.87
CA HIS A 97 -13.40 -4.12 -9.48
C HIS A 97 -12.73 -3.08 -8.56
N LYS A 98 -12.66 -3.32 -7.25
CA LYS A 98 -11.98 -2.49 -6.24
C LYS A 98 -10.50 -2.88 -6.03
N ARG A 99 -9.95 -3.76 -6.89
CA ARG A 99 -8.56 -4.20 -6.87
C ARG A 99 -7.76 -3.47 -7.96
N ILE A 100 -7.02 -2.45 -7.56
CA ILE A 100 -6.17 -1.66 -8.45
C ILE A 100 -4.76 -2.26 -8.41
N LEU A 101 -4.36 -2.88 -9.52
CA LEU A 101 -3.04 -3.49 -9.72
C LEU A 101 -2.11 -2.59 -10.54
N GLY A 102 -0.82 -2.85 -10.51
CA GLY A 102 0.21 -2.00 -11.12
C GLY A 102 0.20 -1.95 -12.65
N ASP A 103 -0.49 -2.90 -13.30
CA ASP A 103 -0.76 -2.91 -14.73
C ASP A 103 -2.20 -2.47 -15.09
N ASN A 104 -2.92 -1.84 -14.15
CA ASN A 104 -4.20 -1.23 -14.45
C ASN A 104 -4.02 -0.05 -15.43
N PRO A 105 -4.71 -0.06 -16.59
CA PRO A 105 -4.52 0.95 -17.64
C PRO A 105 -4.96 2.36 -17.24
N ARG A 106 -5.75 2.51 -16.16
CA ARG A 106 -6.15 3.82 -15.62
C ARG A 106 -5.04 4.48 -14.79
N VAL A 107 -3.99 3.74 -14.39
CA VAL A 107 -2.80 4.33 -13.75
C VAL A 107 -1.91 4.91 -14.86
N PRO A 108 -1.62 6.22 -14.87
CA PRO A 108 -0.78 6.81 -15.91
C PRO A 108 0.61 6.19 -15.95
N LYS A 109 1.14 5.97 -17.16
CA LYS A 109 2.49 5.44 -17.35
C LYS A 109 3.52 6.32 -16.64
N GLY A 110 4.42 5.70 -15.87
CA GLY A 110 5.44 6.40 -15.09
C GLY A 110 4.95 6.99 -13.77
N ARG A 111 3.63 6.96 -13.48
CA ARG A 111 3.05 7.48 -12.23
C ARG A 111 2.81 6.36 -11.21
N VAL A 112 3.88 5.64 -10.92
CA VAL A 112 3.95 4.64 -9.84
C VAL A 112 4.35 5.32 -8.54
N LYS A 113 4.16 4.65 -7.39
CA LYS A 113 4.60 5.13 -6.07
C LYS A 113 6.06 5.64 -6.16
N PRO A 114 6.37 6.86 -5.69
CA PRO A 114 5.61 7.66 -4.73
C PRO A 114 4.50 8.55 -5.33
N ALA A 115 4.19 8.48 -6.63
CA ALA A 115 3.05 9.20 -7.16
C ALA A 115 1.72 8.72 -6.52
N PRO A 116 0.76 9.62 -6.24
CA PRO A 116 -0.47 9.30 -5.50
C PRO A 116 -1.52 8.55 -6.33
N ASP A 117 -1.31 8.45 -7.64
CA ASP A 117 -2.30 8.06 -8.65
C ASP A 117 -3.02 6.74 -8.34
N ILE A 118 -2.31 5.73 -7.84
CA ILE A 118 -2.92 4.43 -7.52
C ILE A 118 -3.94 4.52 -6.37
N TYR A 119 -3.69 5.39 -5.38
CA TYR A 119 -4.62 5.62 -4.28
C TYR A 119 -5.79 6.51 -4.68
N LEU A 120 -5.53 7.55 -5.48
CA LEU A 120 -6.59 8.40 -6.03
C LEU A 120 -7.53 7.59 -6.93
N LEU A 121 -6.99 6.67 -7.74
CA LEU A 121 -7.77 5.75 -8.55
C LEU A 121 -8.58 4.74 -7.71
N ALA A 122 -8.01 4.26 -6.60
CA ALA A 122 -8.74 3.41 -5.66
C ALA A 122 -9.91 4.18 -5.03
N LEU A 123 -9.69 5.42 -4.61
CA LEU A 123 -10.75 6.30 -4.08
C LEU A 123 -11.83 6.60 -5.13
N GLU A 124 -11.44 6.95 -6.35
CA GLU A 124 -12.38 7.15 -7.47
C GLU A 124 -13.24 5.90 -7.69
N THR A 125 -12.63 4.72 -7.61
CA THR A 125 -13.33 3.44 -7.76
C THR A 125 -14.32 3.19 -6.63
N LEU A 126 -13.97 3.50 -5.38
CA LEU A 126 -14.90 3.43 -4.25
C LEU A 126 -16.08 4.39 -4.44
N ASN A 127 -15.79 5.64 -4.82
CA ASN A 127 -16.80 6.67 -5.06
C ASN A 127 -17.68 6.38 -6.28
N SER A 128 -17.23 5.59 -7.25
CA SER A 128 -18.06 5.21 -8.40
C SER A 128 -19.26 4.30 -8.03
N ALA A 129 -19.23 3.69 -6.85
CA ALA A 129 -20.25 2.78 -6.36
C ALA A 129 -21.26 3.45 -5.41
N ILE A 130 -21.08 4.72 -5.04
CA ILE A 130 -21.98 5.42 -4.12
C ILE A 130 -23.26 5.86 -4.83
N GLY A 131 -24.38 5.87 -4.10
CA GLY A 131 -25.66 6.34 -4.62
C GLY A 131 -25.66 7.85 -4.94
N PRO A 132 -26.60 8.33 -5.78
CA PRO A 132 -26.67 9.74 -6.21
C PRO A 132 -26.90 10.73 -5.05
N ASP A 133 -27.48 10.26 -3.95
CA ASP A 133 -27.77 11.07 -2.76
C ASP A 133 -26.67 10.95 -1.68
N GLU A 134 -25.60 10.19 -1.95
CA GLU A 134 -24.50 10.00 -1.02
C GLU A 134 -23.33 10.94 -1.32
N SER A 135 -22.83 11.61 -0.28
CA SER A 135 -21.58 12.37 -0.39
C SER A 135 -20.40 11.45 -0.68
N PRO A 136 -19.50 11.85 -1.60
CA PRO A 136 -18.29 11.09 -1.90
C PRO A 136 -17.34 11.06 -0.71
N ILE A 137 -16.60 9.96 -0.59
CA ILE A 137 -15.49 9.80 0.34
C ILE A 137 -14.39 10.77 -0.09
N LEU A 138 -13.92 11.59 0.85
CA LEU A 138 -12.82 12.52 0.66
C LEU A 138 -11.47 11.84 0.89
N PRO A 139 -10.37 12.33 0.29
CA PRO A 139 -9.04 11.79 0.58
C PRO A 139 -8.68 11.83 2.07
N SER A 140 -9.09 12.88 2.79
CA SER A 140 -8.88 13.01 4.23
C SER A 140 -9.66 12.00 5.08
N GLU A 141 -10.66 11.34 4.51
CA GLU A 141 -11.43 10.26 5.14
C GLU A 141 -10.85 8.87 4.82
N CYS A 142 -9.81 8.81 3.98
CA CYS A 142 -9.14 7.55 3.63
C CYS A 142 -8.00 7.23 4.61
N LEU A 143 -7.87 5.94 4.90
CA LEU A 143 -6.78 5.37 5.68
C LEU A 143 -6.03 4.32 4.86
N VAL A 144 -4.76 4.58 4.56
CA VAL A 144 -3.87 3.70 3.79
C VAL A 144 -3.03 2.86 4.73
N PHE A 145 -2.93 1.55 4.48
CA PHE A 145 -1.95 0.67 5.14
C PHE A 145 -0.80 0.39 4.18
N GLU A 146 0.43 0.64 4.61
CA GLU A 146 1.63 0.52 3.77
C GLU A 146 2.83 -0.01 4.54
N ASP A 147 3.69 -0.77 3.87
CA ASP A 147 4.95 -1.29 4.42
C ASP A 147 6.17 -0.50 3.90
N SER A 148 6.05 0.13 2.73
CA SER A 148 7.15 0.78 2.02
C SER A 148 7.19 2.29 2.23
N ILE A 149 8.38 2.87 2.27
CA ILE A 149 8.56 4.33 2.43
C ILE A 149 7.91 5.11 1.27
N ILE A 150 8.12 4.67 0.03
CA ILE A 150 7.53 5.34 -1.14
C ILE A 150 6.01 5.18 -1.18
N GLY A 151 5.48 4.11 -0.58
CA GLY A 151 4.05 3.90 -0.46
C GLY A 151 3.44 4.79 0.60
N VAL A 152 4.14 5.01 1.72
CA VAL A 152 3.78 6.05 2.69
C VAL A 152 3.74 7.41 2.01
N GLU A 153 4.81 7.79 1.30
CA GLU A 153 4.87 9.06 0.56
C GLU A 153 3.70 9.20 -0.43
N ALA A 154 3.39 8.16 -1.21
CA ALA A 154 2.24 8.18 -2.13
C ALA A 154 0.91 8.37 -1.40
N GLY A 155 0.72 7.77 -0.22
CA GLY A 155 -0.48 7.95 0.60
C GLY A 155 -0.59 9.39 1.12
N ARG A 156 0.53 9.96 1.59
CA ARG A 156 0.60 11.37 2.01
C ARG A 156 0.26 12.31 0.85
N ARG A 157 0.88 12.10 -0.31
CA ARG A 157 0.64 12.88 -1.54
C ARG A 157 -0.79 12.80 -2.04
N ALA A 158 -1.49 11.71 -1.75
CA ALA A 158 -2.90 11.55 -2.06
C ALA A 158 -3.82 12.32 -1.11
N GLY A 159 -3.28 13.00 -0.08
CA GLY A 159 -4.07 13.67 0.96
C GLY A 159 -4.68 12.72 2.00
N MET A 160 -4.20 11.47 2.05
CA MET A 160 -4.76 10.41 2.89
C MET A 160 -3.98 10.24 4.20
N ARG A 161 -4.64 9.65 5.20
CA ARG A 161 -3.98 9.19 6.42
C ARG A 161 -3.24 7.88 6.13
N VAL A 162 -2.12 7.63 6.81
CA VAL A 162 -1.28 6.45 6.55
C VAL A 162 -0.90 5.72 7.83
N ILE A 163 -1.10 4.41 7.85
CA ILE A 163 -0.51 3.48 8.80
C ILE A 163 0.69 2.82 8.14
N TRP A 164 1.89 3.15 8.63
CA TRP A 164 3.12 2.51 8.20
C TRP A 164 3.37 1.26 9.05
N VAL A 165 3.47 0.09 8.41
CA VAL A 165 3.73 -1.23 9.01
C VAL A 165 4.98 -1.82 8.37
N PRO A 166 6.17 -1.29 8.68
CA PRO A 166 7.41 -1.71 8.04
C PRO A 166 7.84 -3.11 8.45
N HIS A 167 8.58 -3.77 7.57
CA HIS A 167 9.43 -4.89 7.97
C HIS A 167 10.42 -4.44 9.08
N PRO A 168 10.73 -5.28 10.09
CA PRO A 168 11.63 -4.91 11.19
C PRO A 168 12.98 -4.33 10.74
N ASP A 169 13.60 -4.93 9.72
CA ASP A 169 14.89 -4.43 9.19
C ASP A 169 14.77 -3.03 8.58
N LEU A 170 13.65 -2.71 7.92
CA LEU A 170 13.41 -1.38 7.37
C LEU A 170 13.15 -0.38 8.50
N ALA A 171 12.43 -0.79 9.54
CA ALA A 171 12.19 0.04 10.72
C ALA A 171 13.51 0.39 11.43
N ALA A 172 14.42 -0.59 11.56
CA ALA A 172 15.74 -0.39 12.16
C ALA A 172 16.60 0.58 11.33
N GLU A 173 16.63 0.41 10.01
CA GLU A 173 17.39 1.29 9.10
C GLU A 173 16.92 2.75 9.16
N TYR A 174 15.60 2.97 9.33
CA TYR A 174 15.01 4.31 9.33
C TYR A 174 14.63 4.83 10.72
N GLN A 175 15.12 4.22 11.80
CA GLN A 175 14.74 4.59 13.18
C GLN A 175 14.93 6.08 13.49
N ASP A 176 16.03 6.68 13.01
CA ASP A 176 16.35 8.10 13.22
C ASP A 176 15.62 9.04 12.23
N ARG A 177 14.91 8.46 11.26
CA ARG A 177 14.22 9.18 10.17
C ARG A 177 12.73 8.89 10.11
N VAL A 178 12.15 8.21 11.12
CA VAL A 178 10.72 7.85 11.16
C VAL A 178 9.83 9.06 10.90
N LYS A 179 10.12 10.21 11.52
CA LYS A 179 9.35 11.45 11.30
C LYS A 179 9.33 11.90 9.84
N LEU A 180 10.44 11.75 9.13
CA LEU A 180 10.52 12.07 7.70
C LEU A 180 9.75 11.06 6.86
N VAL A 181 9.78 9.77 7.23
CA VAL A 181 8.97 8.73 6.58
C VAL A 181 7.49 9.06 6.71
N LEU A 182 7.02 9.34 7.93
CA LEU A 182 5.61 9.64 8.20
C LEU A 182 5.12 10.94 7.53
N ALA A 183 6.00 11.93 7.36
CA ALA A 183 5.69 13.13 6.57
C ALA A 183 5.72 12.89 5.05
N GLY A 184 6.20 11.73 4.58
CA GLY A 184 6.46 11.48 3.16
C GLY A 184 7.67 12.25 2.61
N ARG A 185 8.55 12.77 3.48
CA ARG A 185 9.64 13.70 3.14
C ARG A 185 11.01 13.04 3.16
N THR A 186 11.10 11.76 2.78
CA THR A 186 12.39 11.06 2.76
C THR A 186 13.29 11.45 1.60
N GLY A 187 12.70 11.97 0.51
CA GLY A 187 13.41 12.38 -0.68
C GLY A 187 14.04 11.21 -1.44
N LEU A 188 13.53 9.98 -1.28
CA LEU A 188 14.10 8.80 -1.94
C LEU A 188 13.94 8.83 -3.45
N ILE A 189 12.82 9.38 -3.93
CA ILE A 189 12.53 9.53 -5.36
C ILE A 189 11.92 10.92 -5.56
N GLU A 190 12.64 11.80 -6.25
CA GLU A 190 12.14 13.13 -6.58
C GLU A 190 11.16 13.06 -7.75
N ILE A 191 9.89 13.38 -7.50
CA ILE A 191 8.84 13.46 -8.53
C ILE A 191 8.22 14.86 -8.65
N GLY A 192 8.78 15.85 -7.95
CA GLY A 192 8.22 17.22 -7.85
C GLY A 192 7.00 17.31 -6.93
N ASP A 193 6.18 18.35 -7.13
CA ASP A 193 4.91 18.60 -6.41
C ASP A 193 5.02 18.52 -4.88
N GLU A 194 6.04 19.17 -4.31
CA GLU A 194 6.33 19.08 -2.86
C GLU A 194 5.20 19.62 -1.97
N TRP A 195 4.31 20.45 -2.52
CA TRP A 195 3.09 20.91 -1.83
C TRP A 195 2.13 19.78 -1.43
N GLN A 196 2.29 18.59 -2.04
CA GLN A 196 1.51 17.38 -1.71
C GLN A 196 2.06 16.65 -0.48
N LEU A 197 3.26 16.96 -0.02
CA LEU A 197 3.89 16.28 1.11
C LEU A 197 3.24 16.70 2.44
N GLY A 198 3.21 15.79 3.40
CA GLY A 198 2.72 16.08 4.76
C GLY A 198 3.69 16.98 5.53
N GLU A 199 3.32 17.39 6.74
CA GLU A 199 4.22 18.09 7.66
C GLU A 199 4.74 17.12 8.73
N ILE A 200 5.90 17.42 9.31
CA ILE A 200 6.43 16.62 10.41
C ILE A 200 5.51 16.76 11.62
N ASP A 201 5.18 15.64 12.25
CA ASP A 201 4.34 15.56 13.46
C ASP A 201 2.90 16.11 13.28
N ASP A 202 2.37 16.13 12.05
CA ASP A 202 0.99 16.57 11.75
C ASP A 202 -0.10 15.57 12.16
N GLY A 203 0.29 14.38 12.62
CA GLY A 203 -0.62 13.32 13.08
C GLY A 203 -1.37 12.59 11.97
N TRP A 204 -1.05 12.84 10.69
CA TRP A 204 -1.73 12.17 9.58
C TRP A 204 -1.15 10.79 9.24
N ALA A 205 0.04 10.47 9.76
CA ALA A 205 0.60 9.14 9.64
C ALA A 205 1.15 8.64 10.97
N GLU A 206 1.10 7.33 11.16
CA GLU A 206 1.71 6.66 12.31
C GLU A 206 2.44 5.38 11.88
N CYS A 207 3.33 4.91 12.76
CA CYS A 207 4.04 3.65 12.57
C CYS A 207 3.55 2.65 13.63
N ILE A 208 3.19 1.44 13.20
CA ILE A 208 2.89 0.32 14.09
C ILE A 208 3.74 -0.91 13.69
N PRO A 209 4.18 -1.74 14.64
CA PRO A 209 5.07 -2.87 14.35
C PRO A 209 4.36 -4.08 13.72
N SER A 210 3.04 -4.16 13.82
CA SER A 210 2.20 -5.24 13.29
C SER A 210 0.75 -4.75 13.17
N LEU A 211 -0.01 -5.31 12.21
CA LEU A 211 -1.44 -5.02 12.03
C LEU A 211 -2.28 -5.41 13.26
N GLU A 212 -1.76 -6.27 14.14
CA GLU A 212 -2.41 -6.62 15.41
C GLU A 212 -2.49 -5.45 16.41
N HIS A 213 -1.68 -4.41 16.21
CA HIS A 213 -1.63 -3.22 17.05
C HIS A 213 -2.51 -2.07 16.52
N PHE A 214 -3.29 -2.31 15.45
CA PHE A 214 -4.13 -1.27 14.88
C PHE A 214 -5.27 -0.87 15.83
N ASP A 215 -5.31 0.41 16.19
CA ASP A 215 -6.34 1.00 17.05
C ASP A 215 -7.51 1.55 16.22
N TYR A 216 -8.58 0.77 16.09
CA TYR A 216 -9.78 1.18 15.38
C TYR A 216 -10.42 2.46 15.97
N GLY A 217 -10.41 2.61 17.30
CA GLY A 217 -11.06 3.73 17.99
C GLY A 217 -10.40 5.07 17.68
N LYS A 218 -9.06 5.09 17.58
CA LYS A 218 -8.29 6.27 17.17
C LYS A 218 -8.70 6.82 15.78
N TYR A 219 -9.23 5.95 14.92
CA TYR A 219 -9.66 6.32 13.56
C TYR A 219 -11.17 6.47 13.44
N GLY A 220 -11.92 6.41 14.55
CA GLY A 220 -13.39 6.49 14.52
C GLY A 220 -14.01 5.32 13.78
N ILE A 221 -13.40 4.14 13.84
CA ILE A 221 -13.89 2.91 13.22
C ILE A 221 -14.55 2.06 14.30
N GLU A 222 -15.86 1.87 14.17
CA GLU A 222 -16.66 1.01 15.05
C GLU A 222 -16.77 -0.37 14.45
N VAL A 223 -16.22 -1.37 15.14
CA VAL A 223 -16.35 -2.77 14.77
C VAL A 223 -17.53 -3.36 15.55
N PRO A 224 -18.61 -3.82 14.89
CA PRO A 224 -19.71 -4.52 15.56
C PRO A 224 -19.19 -5.73 16.33
N LEU A 225 -19.81 -6.02 17.47
CA LEU A 225 -19.52 -7.23 18.25
C LEU A 225 -19.73 -8.48 17.40
#